data_AF-A0A0Q6SWJ0-F1
#
_entry.id   AF-A0A0Q6SWJ0-F1
#
_cell.length_a   1.000
_cell.length_b   1.000
_cell.length_c   1.000
_cell.angle_alpha   90.00
_cell.angle_beta   90.00
_cell.angle_gamma   90.00
#
_symmetry.space_group_name_H-M   'P 1'
#
loop_
_entity.id
_entity.type
_entity.pdbx_description
1 polymer ?
#
loop_
_entity_poly.entity_id
_entity_poly.type
_entity_poly.pdbx_seq_one_letter_code
_entity_poly.pdbx_strand_id
1 'polypeptide(L)'
;MDDFDAAQFASEYASTPGQKLWQVLNRADVVLRMETASDLGQPALAPVEDILLEEIGEPILLDRFKQMAGRMTKQVLEARGFEHEVSDIRLNSVPFYKASRYRRRDQVGLFLFKNSSDPRDLCLVESRKGELLPVLSGSRWIYVNRVTSRLKAQVGYQFDLLVAVAIAKKDGYFRHHQPRLFRAPR
;
A
#
# COMPACT_ATOMS: atom_id res chain seq x y z
N MET A 1 -9.04 -24.06 -3.01
CA MET A 1 -8.45 -23.29 -1.90
C MET A 1 -7.16 -24.01 -1.58
N ASP A 2 -6.03 -23.36 -1.79
CA ASP A 2 -4.74 -23.99 -1.49
C ASP A 2 -4.54 -24.02 0.02
N ASP A 3 -3.89 -25.06 0.52
CA ASP A 3 -3.58 -25.18 1.94
C ASP A 3 -2.57 -24.11 2.38
N PHE A 4 -2.66 -23.68 3.64
CA PHE A 4 -1.67 -22.80 4.23
C PHE A 4 -0.31 -23.52 4.33
N ASP A 5 0.75 -22.89 3.82
CA ASP A 5 2.11 -23.36 4.06
C ASP A 5 2.52 -22.96 5.49
N ALA A 6 2.26 -23.87 6.44
CA ALA A 6 2.39 -23.57 7.85
C ALA A 6 3.84 -23.44 8.32
N ALA A 7 4.80 -24.12 7.67
CA ALA A 7 6.21 -24.14 8.07
C ALA A 7 6.39 -24.22 9.60
N GLN A 8 6.96 -23.17 10.21
CA GLN A 8 7.21 -23.07 11.66
C GLN A 8 5.95 -22.96 12.55
N PHE A 9 4.76 -22.84 11.97
CA PHE A 9 3.47 -22.70 12.64
C PHE A 9 2.61 -23.97 12.55
N ALA A 10 3.20 -25.11 12.19
CA ALA A 10 2.46 -26.37 11.99
C ALA A 10 1.62 -26.76 13.23
N SER A 11 2.15 -26.58 14.44
CA SER A 11 1.44 -26.86 15.69
C SER A 11 0.22 -25.96 15.90
N GLU A 12 0.37 -24.66 15.67
CA GLU A 12 -0.70 -23.68 15.83
C GLU A 12 -1.74 -23.86 14.74
N TYR A 13 -1.33 -24.14 13.51
CA TYR A 13 -2.22 -24.39 12.39
C TYR A 13 -3.06 -25.66 12.61
N ALA A 14 -2.48 -26.73 13.16
CA ALA A 14 -3.21 -27.96 13.47
C ALA A 14 -4.32 -27.79 14.53
N SER A 15 -4.29 -26.70 15.30
CA SER A 15 -5.33 -26.40 16.29
C SER A 15 -6.63 -25.88 15.66
N THR A 16 -7.76 -26.07 16.33
CA THR A 16 -9.07 -25.55 15.88
C THR A 16 -9.04 -24.03 15.63
N PRO A 17 -8.47 -23.19 16.51
CA PRO A 17 -8.35 -21.76 16.22
C PRO A 17 -7.45 -21.46 15.01
N GLY A 18 -6.40 -22.25 14.76
CA GLY A 18 -5.50 -22.07 13.62
C GLY A 18 -6.18 -22.35 12.28
N GLN A 19 -6.93 -23.45 12.21
CA GLN A 19 -7.75 -23.77 11.04
C GLN A 19 -8.84 -22.71 10.81
N LYS A 20 -9.51 -22.27 11.89
CA LYS A 20 -10.53 -21.22 11.80
C LYS A 20 -9.94 -19.90 11.30
N LEU A 21 -8.76 -19.51 11.77
CA LEU A 21 -8.06 -18.31 11.30
C LEU A 21 -7.81 -18.36 9.77
N TRP A 22 -7.35 -19.50 9.26
CA TRP A 22 -7.14 -19.67 7.81
C TRP A 22 -8.43 -19.55 7.01
N GLN A 23 -9.51 -20.15 7.50
CA GLN A 23 -10.84 -20.05 6.89
C GLN A 23 -11.34 -18.61 6.84
N VAL A 24 -11.23 -17.88 7.95
CA VAL A 24 -11.64 -16.47 8.04
C VAL A 24 -10.84 -15.60 7.08
N LEU A 25 -9.51 -15.72 7.06
CA LEU A 25 -8.65 -14.92 6.18
C LEU A 25 -8.85 -15.20 4.68
N ASN A 26 -9.44 -16.34 4.32
CA ASN A 26 -9.79 -16.67 2.94
C ASN A 26 -11.25 -16.33 2.57
N ARG A 27 -12.07 -15.87 3.52
CA ARG A 27 -13.45 -15.46 3.24
C ARG A 27 -13.48 -14.25 2.31
N ALA A 28 -14.39 -14.25 1.35
CA ALA A 28 -14.38 -13.27 0.25
C ALA A 28 -14.46 -11.80 0.71
N ASP A 29 -15.27 -11.50 1.72
CA ASP A 29 -15.40 -10.17 2.33
C ASP A 29 -14.13 -9.75 3.07
N VAL A 30 -13.50 -10.67 3.82
CA VAL A 30 -12.26 -10.41 4.57
C VAL A 30 -11.12 -10.11 3.61
N VAL A 31 -10.99 -10.93 2.56
CA VAL A 31 -10.06 -10.73 1.47
C VAL A 31 -10.25 -9.36 0.83
N LEU A 32 -11.49 -9.01 0.46
CA LEU A 32 -11.78 -7.74 -0.20
C LEU A 32 -11.37 -6.54 0.67
N ARG A 33 -11.55 -6.63 1.99
CA ARG A 33 -11.08 -5.62 2.95
C ARG A 33 -9.55 -5.51 2.96
N MET A 34 -8.84 -6.64 2.99
CA MET A 34 -7.36 -6.66 2.95
C MET A 34 -6.81 -6.09 1.64
N GLU A 35 -7.42 -6.43 0.51
CA GLU A 35 -7.07 -5.88 -0.80
C GLU A 35 -7.33 -4.37 -0.86
N THR A 36 -8.50 -3.93 -0.39
CA THR A 36 -8.86 -2.50 -0.36
C THR A 36 -7.90 -1.70 0.50
N ALA A 37 -7.57 -2.18 1.71
CA ALA A 37 -6.57 -1.54 2.55
C ALA A 37 -5.21 -1.46 1.84
N SER A 38 -4.78 -2.54 1.20
CA SER A 38 -3.52 -2.57 0.45
C SER A 38 -3.51 -1.59 -0.73
N ASP A 39 -4.60 -1.52 -1.50
CA ASP A 39 -4.77 -0.56 -2.60
C ASP A 39 -4.77 0.91 -2.11
N LEU A 40 -5.24 1.16 -0.88
CA LEU A 40 -5.19 2.46 -0.21
C LEU A 40 -3.84 2.75 0.49
N GLY A 41 -2.88 1.83 0.40
CA GLY A 41 -1.59 1.97 1.04
C GLY A 41 -1.63 1.84 2.57
N GLN A 42 -2.62 1.12 3.11
CA GLN A 42 -2.79 0.80 4.52
C GLN A 42 -2.37 -0.65 4.81
N PRO A 43 -2.06 -1.00 6.08
CA PRO A 43 -1.73 -2.38 6.44
C PRO A 43 -2.92 -3.32 6.26
N ALA A 44 -2.68 -4.49 5.68
CA ALA A 44 -3.75 -5.40 5.25
C ALA A 44 -4.59 -5.95 6.40
N LEU A 45 -3.99 -6.17 7.58
CA LEU A 45 -4.70 -6.71 8.74
C LEU A 45 -5.51 -5.67 9.53
N ALA A 46 -5.33 -4.37 9.28
CA ALA A 46 -6.04 -3.32 10.01
C ALA A 46 -7.58 -3.42 9.88
N PRO A 47 -8.19 -3.55 8.67
CA PRO A 47 -9.65 -3.55 8.53
C PRO A 47 -10.33 -4.88 8.93
N VAL A 48 -9.57 -5.87 9.37
CA VAL A 48 -10.07 -7.20 9.74
C VAL A 48 -9.87 -7.51 11.23
N GLU A 49 -9.36 -6.57 12.02
CA GLU A 49 -9.10 -6.79 13.44
C GLU A 49 -10.34 -7.22 14.22
N ASP A 50 -11.47 -6.54 14.01
CA ASP A 50 -12.71 -6.82 14.72
C ASP A 50 -13.25 -8.20 14.38
N ILE A 51 -13.17 -8.59 13.10
CA ILE A 51 -13.58 -9.91 12.62
C ILE A 51 -12.74 -11.00 13.30
N LEU A 52 -11.43 -10.77 13.39
CA LEU A 52 -10.54 -11.73 14.04
C LEU A 52 -10.77 -11.83 15.54
N LEU A 53 -11.06 -10.72 16.22
CA LEU A 53 -11.42 -10.74 17.65
C LEU A 53 -12.75 -11.46 17.89
N GLU A 54 -13.76 -11.19 17.07
CA GLU A 54 -15.09 -11.79 17.20
C GLU A 54 -15.06 -13.29 16.90
N GLU A 55 -14.38 -13.70 15.84
CA GLU A 55 -14.45 -15.08 15.38
C GLU A 55 -13.35 -15.97 15.96
N ILE A 56 -12.16 -15.45 16.24
CA ILE A 56 -11.05 -16.24 16.79
C ILE A 56 -10.99 -16.12 18.30
N GLY A 57 -11.33 -14.95 18.87
CA GLY A 57 -11.30 -14.70 20.30
C GLY A 57 -9.88 -14.56 20.86
N GLU A 58 -9.70 -14.90 22.15
CA GLU A 58 -8.43 -14.78 22.87
C GLU A 58 -7.19 -15.36 22.15
N PRO A 59 -7.25 -16.48 21.41
CA PRO A 59 -6.10 -16.99 20.68
C PRO A 59 -5.42 -15.97 19.75
N ILE A 60 -6.15 -15.05 19.10
CA ILE A 60 -5.53 -14.04 18.22
C ILE A 60 -4.71 -13.01 19.01
N LEU A 61 -4.89 -12.92 20.33
CA LEU A 61 -4.10 -12.07 21.20
C LEU A 61 -2.72 -12.66 21.51
N LEU A 62 -2.49 -13.94 21.21
CA LEU A 62 -1.20 -14.59 21.37
C LEU A 62 -0.25 -14.23 20.22
N ASP A 63 0.99 -13.88 20.54
CA ASP A 63 1.98 -13.44 19.57
C ASP A 63 2.20 -14.43 18.42
N ARG A 64 2.14 -15.73 18.73
CA ARG A 64 2.33 -16.78 17.74
C ARG A 64 1.21 -16.82 16.71
N PHE A 65 -0.03 -16.63 17.14
CA PHE A 65 -1.19 -16.52 16.24
C PHE A 65 -1.17 -15.23 15.42
N LYS A 66 -0.70 -14.11 15.97
CA LYS A 66 -0.52 -12.86 15.20
C LYS A 66 0.52 -13.02 14.10
N GLN A 67 1.64 -13.65 14.42
CA GLN A 67 2.70 -13.95 13.44
C GLN A 67 2.18 -14.89 12.35
N MET A 68 1.42 -15.91 12.72
CA MET A 68 0.77 -16.82 11.78
C MET A 68 -0.26 -16.08 10.90
N ALA A 69 -1.10 -15.23 11.47
CA ALA A 69 -2.06 -14.39 10.73
C ALA A 69 -1.35 -13.51 9.68
N GLY A 70 -0.20 -12.93 10.03
CA GLY A 70 0.64 -12.18 9.10
C GLY A 70 1.15 -13.03 7.93
N ARG A 71 1.59 -14.26 8.19
CA ARG A 71 2.03 -15.21 7.15
C ARG A 71 0.89 -15.69 6.27
N MET A 72 -0.24 -16.03 6.88
CA MET A 72 -1.46 -16.39 6.17
C MET A 72 -1.90 -15.26 5.25
N THR A 73 -1.97 -14.03 5.77
CA THR A 73 -2.31 -12.83 4.98
C THR A 73 -1.36 -12.64 3.79
N LYS A 74 -0.05 -12.85 4.00
CA LYS A 74 0.93 -12.80 2.92
C LYS A 74 0.59 -13.79 1.80
N GLN A 75 0.38 -15.06 2.14
CA GLN A 75 0.07 -16.11 1.16
C GLN A 75 -1.24 -15.80 0.42
N VAL A 76 -2.26 -15.37 1.16
CA VAL A 76 -3.60 -15.00 0.64
C VAL A 76 -3.51 -13.83 -0.36
N LEU A 77 -2.71 -12.81 -0.08
CA LEU A 77 -2.55 -11.65 -0.97
C LEU A 77 -1.59 -11.92 -2.14
N GLU A 78 -0.53 -12.69 -1.92
CA GLU A 78 0.39 -13.08 -3.00
C GLU A 78 -0.30 -13.95 -4.06
N ALA A 79 -1.22 -14.83 -3.66
CA ALA A 79 -2.08 -15.57 -4.58
C ALA A 79 -2.99 -14.65 -5.43
N ARG A 80 -3.25 -13.42 -4.96
CA ARG A 80 -4.09 -12.40 -5.64
C ARG A 80 -3.29 -11.32 -6.36
N GLY A 81 -2.01 -11.57 -6.63
CA GLY A 81 -1.18 -10.66 -7.41
C GLY A 81 -0.68 -9.44 -6.62
N PHE A 82 -0.75 -9.49 -5.29
CA PHE A 82 -0.04 -8.54 -4.45
C PHE A 82 1.38 -9.01 -4.15
N GLU A 83 2.21 -8.08 -3.71
CA GLU A 83 3.52 -8.33 -3.15
C GLU A 83 3.70 -7.51 -1.87
N HIS A 84 4.51 -8.04 -0.97
CA HIS A 84 4.84 -7.37 0.27
C HIS A 84 5.61 -6.07 -0.01
N GLU A 85 5.13 -4.94 0.50
CA GLU A 85 5.76 -3.64 0.29
C GLU A 85 6.59 -3.22 1.51
N VAL A 86 5.96 -3.15 2.68
CA VAL A 86 6.57 -2.62 3.91
C VAL A 86 6.04 -3.41 5.11
N SER A 87 6.94 -3.83 5.99
CA SER A 87 6.59 -4.43 7.28
C SER A 87 6.52 -3.38 8.39
N ASP A 88 6.07 -3.80 9.57
CA ASP A 88 6.22 -3.04 10.82
C ASP A 88 5.49 -1.69 10.89
N ILE A 89 4.42 -1.52 10.11
CA ILE A 89 3.60 -0.30 10.20
C ILE A 89 2.79 -0.36 11.49
N ARG A 90 3.01 0.63 12.36
CA ARG A 90 2.34 0.73 13.64
C ARG A 90 0.84 0.93 13.46
N LEU A 91 0.06 0.15 14.19
CA LEU A 91 -1.39 0.24 14.23
C LEU A 91 -1.85 0.74 15.60
N ASN A 92 -3.01 1.38 15.63
CA ASN A 92 -3.76 1.60 16.85
C ASN A 92 -4.83 0.51 16.98
N SER A 93 -4.36 -0.72 17.17
CA SER A 93 -5.15 -1.95 17.12
C SER A 93 -4.92 -2.76 18.39
N VAL A 94 -5.96 -3.47 18.85
CA VAL A 94 -5.89 -4.35 20.03
C VAL A 94 -5.08 -5.62 19.73
N PRO A 95 -5.42 -6.44 18.71
CA PRO A 95 -4.66 -7.65 18.42
C PRO A 95 -3.29 -7.34 17.81
N PHE A 96 -3.15 -6.28 17.01
CA PHE A 96 -1.92 -6.05 16.25
C PHE A 96 -1.23 -4.73 16.62
N TYR A 97 -0.05 -4.79 17.22
CA TYR A 97 0.76 -3.58 17.38
C TYR A 97 1.33 -3.07 16.05
N LYS A 98 1.64 -4.00 15.14
CA LYS A 98 2.19 -3.73 13.81
C LYS A 98 1.63 -4.69 12.79
N ALA A 99 1.54 -4.23 11.54
CA ALA A 99 1.14 -5.05 10.40
C ALA A 99 1.91 -4.67 9.14
N SER A 100 1.76 -5.51 8.11
CA SER A 100 2.42 -5.31 6.81
C SER A 100 1.47 -4.68 5.81
N ARG A 101 2.02 -3.82 4.95
CA ARG A 101 1.36 -3.27 3.77
C ARG A 101 1.81 -4.02 2.53
N TYR A 102 0.87 -4.17 1.62
CA TYR A 102 1.06 -4.82 0.34
C TYR A 102 0.72 -3.85 -0.78
N ARG A 103 1.25 -4.12 -1.97
CA ARG A 103 0.90 -3.42 -3.20
C ARG A 103 0.65 -4.43 -4.31
N ARG A 104 -0.13 -4.07 -5.32
CA ARG A 104 -0.27 -4.93 -6.49
C ARG A 104 1.05 -5.01 -7.25
N ARG A 105 1.36 -6.18 -7.81
CA ARG A 105 2.57 -6.43 -8.62
C ARG A 105 2.57 -5.60 -9.91
N ASP A 106 1.39 -5.33 -10.45
CA ASP A 106 1.18 -4.49 -11.63
C ASP A 106 1.04 -3.00 -11.31
N GLN A 107 1.12 -2.60 -10.03
CA GLN A 107 0.98 -1.21 -9.62
C GLN A 107 2.14 -0.36 -10.17
N VAL A 108 1.79 0.59 -11.03
CA VAL A 108 2.71 1.62 -11.52
C VAL A 108 2.71 2.85 -10.63
N GLY A 109 3.78 3.63 -10.67
CA GLY A 109 3.82 4.92 -9.99
C GLY A 109 5.16 5.63 -10.13
N LEU A 110 5.14 6.94 -9.88
CA LEU A 110 6.30 7.82 -10.03
C LEU A 110 6.61 8.53 -8.71
N PHE A 111 7.88 8.87 -8.50
CA PHE A 111 8.30 9.73 -7.41
C PHE A 111 8.06 11.19 -7.80
N LEU A 112 7.28 11.89 -6.98
CA LEU A 112 6.89 13.27 -7.18
C LEU A 112 7.85 14.21 -6.45
N PHE A 113 8.34 15.19 -7.18
CA PHE A 113 9.14 16.30 -6.70
C PHE A 113 8.42 17.62 -6.98
N LYS A 114 8.60 18.59 -6.09
CA LYS A 114 8.14 19.97 -6.24
C LYS A 114 9.31 20.92 -6.40
N ASN A 115 9.18 21.92 -7.26
CA ASN A 115 10.14 23.00 -7.33
C ASN A 115 10.06 23.85 -6.05
N SER A 116 11.20 24.15 -5.44
CA SER A 116 11.28 24.92 -4.20
C SER A 116 10.76 26.35 -4.33
N SER A 117 10.78 26.92 -5.54
CA SER A 117 10.38 28.31 -5.81
C SER A 117 8.96 28.44 -6.37
N ASP A 118 8.44 27.41 -7.05
CA ASP A 118 7.02 27.30 -7.43
C ASP A 118 6.50 25.91 -7.05
N PRO A 119 5.83 25.74 -5.90
CA PRO A 119 5.34 24.43 -5.45
C PRO A 119 4.31 23.75 -6.37
N ARG A 120 3.84 24.44 -7.42
CA ARG A 120 2.95 23.91 -8.46
C ARG A 120 3.71 23.36 -9.66
N ASP A 121 4.98 23.71 -9.83
CA ASP A 121 5.85 23.07 -10.80
C ASP A 121 6.30 21.72 -10.21
N LEU A 122 5.74 20.66 -10.79
CA LEU A 122 5.93 19.28 -10.37
C LEU A 122 6.81 18.55 -11.38
N CYS A 123 7.69 17.69 -10.89
CA CYS A 123 8.44 16.77 -11.72
C CYS A 123 8.31 15.35 -11.17
N LEU A 124 8.00 14.40 -12.05
CA LEU A 124 7.77 13.01 -11.71
C LEU A 124 8.79 12.13 -12.43
N VAL A 125 9.40 11.19 -11.70
CA VAL A 125 10.47 10.30 -12.20
C VAL A 125 10.30 8.88 -11.67
N GLU A 126 10.89 7.89 -12.34
CA GLU A 126 10.80 6.48 -11.92
C GLU A 126 11.65 6.14 -10.70
N SER A 127 12.74 6.89 -10.46
CA SER A 127 13.69 6.65 -9.36
C SER A 127 13.63 7.74 -8.30
N ARG A 128 13.60 7.33 -7.02
CA ARG A 128 13.66 8.26 -5.88
C ARG A 128 14.94 9.08 -5.83
N LYS A 129 16.04 8.58 -6.42
CA LYS A 129 17.31 9.32 -6.47
C LYS A 129 17.21 10.58 -7.32
N GLY A 130 16.23 10.65 -8.23
CA GLY A 130 16.00 11.84 -9.03
C GLY A 130 17.07 12.12 -10.09
N GLU A 131 17.77 11.09 -10.57
CA GLU A 131 18.90 11.22 -11.51
C GLU A 131 18.53 11.88 -12.84
N LEU A 132 17.26 11.75 -13.26
CA LEU A 132 16.72 12.32 -14.50
C LEU A 132 15.93 13.62 -14.29
N LEU A 133 16.02 14.22 -13.09
CA LEU A 133 15.37 15.49 -12.84
C LEU A 133 16.03 16.61 -13.66
N PRO A 134 15.26 17.49 -14.31
CA PRO A 134 15.81 18.61 -15.05
C PRO A 134 16.47 19.63 -14.10
N VAL A 135 17.57 20.25 -14.53
CA VAL A 135 18.26 21.28 -13.76
C VAL A 135 17.38 22.54 -13.69
N LEU A 136 17.29 23.14 -12.50
CA LEU A 136 16.58 24.39 -12.27
C LEU A 136 17.57 25.54 -12.04
N SER A 137 17.29 26.71 -12.60
CA SER A 137 18.09 27.92 -12.35
C SER A 137 17.67 28.56 -11.03
N GLY A 138 18.53 28.48 -10.01
CA GLY A 138 18.32 29.16 -8.72
C GLY A 138 17.27 28.52 -7.81
N SER A 139 16.83 27.30 -8.09
CA SER A 139 15.93 26.52 -7.23
C SER A 139 16.28 25.05 -7.23
N ARG A 140 15.58 24.23 -6.43
CA ARG A 140 15.83 22.79 -6.34
C ARG A 140 14.55 21.99 -6.30
N TRP A 141 14.64 20.72 -6.70
CA TRP A 141 13.58 19.75 -6.51
C TRP A 141 13.53 19.26 -5.07
N ILE A 142 12.32 19.22 -4.50
CA ILE A 142 12.04 18.71 -3.16
C ILE A 142 11.16 17.47 -3.32
N TYR A 143 11.63 16.34 -2.81
CA TYR A 143 10.85 15.10 -2.80
C TYR A 143 9.60 15.27 -1.93
N VAL A 144 8.45 14.85 -2.44
CA VAL A 144 7.16 14.91 -1.73
C VAL A 144 6.69 13.52 -1.34
N ASN A 145 6.40 12.68 -2.32
CA ASN A 145 5.88 11.33 -2.13
C ASN A 145 6.05 10.51 -3.40
N ARG A 146 5.65 9.23 -3.35
CA ARG A 146 5.41 8.41 -4.54
C ARG A 146 3.92 8.44 -4.87
N VAL A 147 3.57 8.66 -6.13
CA VAL A 147 2.19 8.66 -6.62
C VAL A 147 1.94 7.35 -7.34
N THR A 148 1.14 6.49 -6.72
CA THR A 148 0.71 5.19 -7.26
C THR A 148 -0.81 5.12 -7.51
N SER A 149 -1.57 5.99 -6.83
CA SER A 149 -3.02 6.07 -7.00
C SER A 149 -3.40 6.96 -8.19
N ARG A 150 -4.12 6.38 -9.16
CA ARG A 150 -4.70 7.14 -10.29
C ARG A 150 -5.66 8.22 -9.82
N LEU A 151 -6.48 7.92 -8.82
CA LEU A 151 -7.42 8.90 -8.25
C LEU A 151 -6.67 10.07 -7.61
N LYS A 152 -5.61 9.80 -6.84
CA LYS A 152 -4.80 10.87 -6.23
C LYS A 152 -4.09 11.72 -7.29
N ALA A 153 -3.58 11.10 -8.35
CA ALA A 153 -2.99 11.81 -9.49
C ALA A 153 -4.01 12.74 -10.15
N GLN A 154 -5.20 12.23 -10.46
CA GLN A 154 -6.24 13.00 -11.16
C GLN A 154 -6.85 14.10 -10.28
N VAL A 155 -7.25 13.80 -9.04
CA VAL A 155 -7.94 14.75 -8.16
C VAL A 155 -6.96 15.68 -7.45
N GLY A 156 -5.87 15.12 -6.91
CA GLY A 156 -4.93 15.88 -6.08
C GLY A 156 -3.92 16.69 -6.88
N TYR A 157 -3.52 16.19 -8.06
CA TYR A 157 -2.47 16.79 -8.87
C TYR A 157 -2.88 17.11 -10.30
N GLN A 158 -4.09 16.73 -10.74
CA GLN A 158 -4.67 17.08 -12.04
C GLN A 158 -3.88 16.55 -13.27
N PHE A 159 -3.38 15.31 -13.19
CA PHE A 159 -2.81 14.59 -14.34
C PHE A 159 -3.25 13.11 -14.38
N ASP A 160 -3.19 12.48 -15.57
CA ASP A 160 -3.37 11.02 -15.70
C ASP A 160 -2.05 10.29 -15.40
N LEU A 161 -2.09 9.38 -14.43
CA LEU A 161 -0.91 8.66 -13.97
C LEU A 161 -0.30 7.72 -15.02
N LEU A 162 -1.11 7.06 -15.84
CA LEU A 162 -0.60 6.11 -16.83
C LEU A 162 0.12 6.86 -17.96
N VAL A 163 -0.44 7.99 -18.39
CA VAL A 163 0.21 8.89 -19.36
C VAL A 163 1.52 9.42 -18.79
N ALA A 164 1.51 9.89 -17.54
CA ALA A 164 2.71 10.37 -16.86
C ALA A 164 3.80 9.28 -16.79
N VAL A 165 3.43 8.03 -16.47
CA VAL A 165 4.36 6.90 -16.44
C VAL A 165 4.95 6.62 -17.82
N ALA A 166 4.12 6.61 -18.87
CA ALA A 166 4.59 6.38 -20.24
C ALA A 166 5.59 7.47 -20.68
N ILE A 167 5.30 8.74 -20.37
CA ILE A 167 6.19 9.86 -20.68
C ILE A 167 7.48 9.77 -19.86
N ALA A 168 7.40 9.54 -18.55
CA ALA A 168 8.58 9.44 -17.71
C ALA A 168 9.51 8.28 -18.12
N LYS A 169 8.95 7.16 -18.59
CA LYS A 169 9.74 6.04 -19.15
C LYS A 169 10.47 6.42 -20.43
N LYS A 170 9.82 7.21 -21.29
CA LYS A 170 10.36 7.60 -22.59
C LYS A 170 11.38 8.74 -22.49
N ASP A 171 11.03 9.78 -21.73
CA ASP A 171 11.74 11.06 -21.70
C ASP A 171 12.57 11.23 -20.41
N GLY A 172 12.49 10.27 -19.49
CA GLY A 172 13.19 10.25 -18.20
C GLY A 172 12.43 10.95 -17.06
N TYR A 173 11.52 11.87 -17.39
CA TYR A 173 10.67 12.54 -16.43
C TYR A 173 9.34 12.98 -17.06
N PHE A 174 8.34 13.23 -16.21
CA PHE A 174 7.11 13.93 -16.58
C PHE A 174 7.01 15.21 -15.76
N ARG A 175 7.04 16.36 -16.42
CA ARG A 175 6.88 17.67 -15.79
C ARG A 175 5.45 18.17 -15.94
N HIS A 176 4.87 18.64 -14.85
CA HIS A 176 3.48 19.08 -14.81
C HIS A 176 3.36 20.35 -13.98
N HIS A 177 2.67 21.35 -14.50
CA HIS A 177 2.33 22.55 -13.73
C HIS A 177 0.90 22.42 -13.22
N GLN A 178 0.74 22.32 -11.90
CA GLN A 178 -0.55 22.13 -11.27
C GLN A 178 -1.41 23.42 -11.37
N PRO A 179 -2.59 23.36 -12.02
CA PRO A 179 -3.52 24.47 -12.08
C PRO A 179 -3.97 24.94 -10.68
N ARG A 180 -4.35 26.22 -10.56
CA ARG A 180 -5.02 26.70 -9.34
C ARG A 180 -6.43 26.10 -9.32
N LEU A 181 -6.81 25.49 -8.20
CA LEU A 181 -8.23 25.28 -7.91
C LEU A 181 -8.88 26.67 -7.85
N PHE A 182 -9.93 26.88 -8.64
CA PHE A 182 -10.73 28.10 -8.55
C PHE A 182 -11.17 28.28 -7.10
N ARG A 183 -10.85 29.43 -6.49
CA ARG A 183 -11.52 29.81 -5.24
C ARG A 183 -13.00 29.95 -5.58
N ALA A 184 -13.87 29.30 -4.81
CA ALA A 184 -15.28 29.63 -4.86
C ALA A 184 -15.42 31.17 -4.73
N PRO A 185 -16.21 31.83 -5.59
CA PRO A 185 -16.52 33.23 -5.37
C PRO A 185 -17.08 33.37 -3.95
N ARG A 186 -16.55 34.35 -3.21
CA ARG A 186 -17.02 34.66 -1.85
C ARG A 186 -18.46 35.14 -1.88
#